data_AF-A0AA35H120-F1
#
_entry.id   AF-A0AA35H120-F1
#
_cell.length_a   1.000
_cell.length_b   1.000
_cell.length_c   1.000
_cell.angle_alpha   90.00
_cell.angle_beta   90.00
_cell.angle_gamma   90.00
#
_symmetry.space_group_name_H-M   'P 1'
#
loop_
_entity.id
_entity.type
_entity.pdbx_description
1 polymer ?
#
loop_
_entity_poly.entity_id
_entity_poly.type
_entity_poly.pdbx_seq_one_letter_code
_entity_poly.pdbx_strand_id
1 'polypeptide(L)'
;MMIRHMAVAAFLAFPMVAQAETPNVTPGEWEFVSVTSMSGDMQIPDQTETERQCITQEELDSAEFGFIEEEEGCELLNQDMNADGLSYSMVCRADGGEATIDGEMRFMGEQIEGNVDIFTQSPMGELTMNTVIEGERIGNCD
;
A
#
# COMPACT_ATOMS: atom_id res chain seq x y z
N MET A 1 -66.40 -21.46 -10.94
CA MET A 1 -65.27 -22.40 -10.78
C MET A 1 -64.02 -21.73 -11.33
N MET A 2 -63.10 -21.37 -10.43
CA MET A 2 -61.68 -20.99 -10.56
C MET A 2 -61.21 -20.04 -11.68
N ILE A 3 -61.02 -18.78 -11.27
CA ILE A 3 -60.11 -17.80 -11.86
C ILE A 3 -58.68 -18.22 -11.51
N ARG A 4 -57.81 -18.40 -12.50
CA ARG A 4 -56.41 -18.80 -12.32
C ARG A 4 -55.51 -17.64 -12.68
N HIS A 5 -55.21 -16.80 -11.69
CA HIS A 5 -54.25 -15.72 -11.79
C HIS A 5 -52.85 -16.29 -12.03
N MET A 6 -52.32 -16.14 -13.24
CA MET A 6 -50.89 -16.31 -13.51
C MET A 6 -50.16 -15.11 -12.89
N ALA A 7 -49.59 -15.31 -11.71
CA ALA A 7 -48.64 -14.38 -11.14
C ALA A 7 -47.31 -14.50 -11.92
N VAL A 8 -47.02 -13.50 -12.75
CA VAL A 8 -45.70 -13.33 -13.37
C VAL A 8 -44.77 -12.78 -12.29
N ALA A 9 -43.93 -13.65 -11.73
CA ALA A 9 -42.86 -13.24 -10.82
C ALA A 9 -41.73 -12.62 -11.66
N ALA A 10 -41.72 -11.28 -11.76
CA ALA A 10 -40.57 -10.55 -12.28
C ALA A 10 -39.46 -10.56 -11.22
N PHE A 11 -38.50 -11.47 -11.38
CA PHE A 11 -37.24 -11.43 -10.65
C PHE A 11 -36.45 -10.20 -11.14
N LEU A 12 -36.52 -9.11 -10.39
CA LEU A 12 -35.62 -7.96 -10.56
C LEU A 12 -34.23 -8.44 -10.14
N ALA A 13 -33.38 -8.75 -11.11
CA ALA A 13 -31.95 -8.91 -10.89
C ALA A 13 -31.40 -7.52 -10.50
N PHE A 14 -31.21 -7.31 -9.20
CA PHE A 14 -30.56 -6.11 -8.68
C PHE A 14 -29.09 -6.18 -9.13
N PRO A 15 -28.58 -5.23 -9.92
CA PRO A 15 -27.15 -5.18 -10.21
C PRO A 15 -26.44 -4.93 -8.88
N MET A 16 -25.70 -5.92 -8.42
CA MET A 16 -24.78 -5.77 -7.31
C MET A 16 -23.66 -4.89 -7.84
N VAL A 17 -23.73 -3.59 -7.54
CA VAL A 17 -22.65 -2.66 -7.84
C VAL A 17 -21.54 -3.06 -6.89
N ALA A 18 -20.53 -3.74 -7.42
CA ALA A 18 -19.27 -3.94 -6.70
C ALA A 18 -18.68 -2.54 -6.47
N GLN A 19 -18.78 -2.03 -5.25
CA GLN A 19 -18.02 -0.84 -4.87
C GLN A 19 -16.59 -1.33 -4.67
N ALA A 20 -15.69 -0.95 -5.57
CA ALA A 20 -14.28 -0.98 -5.25
C ALA A 20 -14.09 -0.01 -4.08
N GLU A 21 -13.48 -0.47 -2.99
CA GLU A 21 -13.17 0.37 -1.85
C GLU A 21 -12.02 1.29 -2.26
N THR A 22 -12.35 2.53 -2.66
CA THR A 22 -11.35 3.54 -3.00
C THR A 22 -10.55 3.90 -1.74
N PRO A 23 -9.21 4.00 -1.82
CA PRO A 23 -8.37 4.46 -0.72
C PRO A 23 -8.83 5.82 -0.16
N ASN A 24 -8.78 5.99 1.15
CA ASN A 24 -9.07 7.22 1.87
C ASN A 24 -7.90 8.19 1.75
N VAL A 25 -7.59 8.58 0.52
CA VAL A 25 -6.52 9.50 0.14
C VAL A 25 -7.14 10.60 -0.72
N THR A 26 -6.80 11.84 -0.43
CA THR A 26 -7.34 13.00 -1.14
C THR A 26 -6.43 13.34 -2.32
N PRO A 27 -6.94 13.39 -3.57
CA PRO A 27 -6.14 13.80 -4.72
C PRO A 27 -5.52 15.19 -4.54
N GLY A 28 -4.31 15.37 -5.03
CA GLY A 28 -3.57 16.63 -4.92
C GLY A 28 -2.06 16.44 -4.96
N GLU A 29 -1.36 17.52 -4.67
CA GLU A 29 0.08 17.52 -4.46
C GLU A 29 0.36 17.07 -3.02
N TRP A 30 1.28 16.13 -2.85
CA TRP A 30 1.68 15.56 -1.57
C TRP A 30 3.17 15.74 -1.34
N GLU A 31 3.55 15.96 -0.08
CA GLU A 31 4.92 15.89 0.39
C GLU A 31 5.07 14.68 1.31
N PHE A 32 6.06 13.83 1.03
CA PHE A 32 6.41 12.67 1.81
C PHE A 32 7.78 12.88 2.45
N VAL A 33 7.87 12.60 3.75
CA VAL A 33 9.12 12.56 4.51
C VAL A 33 9.34 11.14 4.97
N SER A 34 10.48 10.56 4.58
CA SER A 34 10.88 9.23 5.03
C SER A 34 12.13 9.31 5.90
N VAL A 35 12.16 8.53 6.98
CA VAL A 35 13.33 8.38 7.85
C VAL A 35 13.71 6.92 7.89
N THR A 36 14.88 6.60 7.36
CA THR A 36 15.41 5.23 7.31
C THR A 36 16.50 5.06 8.35
N SER A 37 16.29 4.09 9.25
CA SER A 37 17.21 3.67 10.29
C SER A 37 17.72 2.26 10.02
N MET A 38 19.02 2.05 10.19
CA MET A 38 19.67 0.75 9.97
C MET A 38 20.32 0.24 11.25
N SER A 39 20.01 -1.00 11.61
CA SER A 39 20.56 -1.70 12.77
C SER A 39 21.32 -2.94 12.33
N GLY A 40 22.58 -3.04 12.76
CA GLY A 40 23.46 -4.18 12.50
C GLY A 40 24.81 -3.98 13.22
N ASP A 41 25.82 -4.74 12.83
CA ASP A 41 27.16 -4.66 13.44
C ASP A 41 27.88 -3.31 13.19
N MET A 42 27.41 -2.53 12.21
CA MET A 42 27.89 -1.19 11.91
C MET A 42 26.83 -0.14 12.26
N GLN A 43 27.23 0.93 12.95
CA GLN A 43 26.37 2.09 13.19
C GLN A 43 26.36 2.98 11.95
N ILE A 44 25.23 2.98 11.24
CA ILE A 44 24.97 3.85 10.10
C ILE A 44 24.00 4.95 10.57
N PRO A 45 24.28 6.24 10.32
CA PRO A 45 23.37 7.31 10.71
C PRO A 45 22.08 7.24 9.91
N ASP A 46 20.98 7.67 10.54
CA ASP A 46 19.67 7.74 9.88
C ASP A 46 19.73 8.63 8.63
N GLN A 47 19.00 8.23 7.60
CA GLN A 47 18.83 8.98 6.37
C GLN A 47 17.42 9.56 6.33
N THR A 48 17.30 10.83 5.96
CA THR A 48 16.01 11.50 5.79
C THR A 48 15.87 11.94 4.35
N GLU A 49 14.77 11.56 3.72
CA GLU A 49 14.44 11.96 2.35
C GLU A 49 13.10 12.68 2.34
N THR A 50 12.96 13.62 1.41
CA THR A 50 11.73 14.39 1.22
C THR A 50 11.41 14.45 -0.25
N GLU A 51 10.24 13.96 -0.61
CA GLU A 51 9.79 13.85 -1.98
C GLU A 51 8.42 14.47 -2.15
N ARG A 52 8.15 14.98 -3.35
CA ARG A 52 6.84 15.53 -3.71
C ARG A 52 6.30 14.79 -4.91
N GLN A 53 5.02 14.44 -4.84
CA GLN A 53 4.33 13.78 -5.92
C GLN A 53 2.89 14.26 -6.03
N CYS A 54 2.41 14.35 -7.26
CA CYS A 54 1.00 14.56 -7.54
C CYS A 54 0.30 13.20 -7.52
N ILE A 55 -0.73 13.08 -6.68
CA ILE A 55 -1.62 11.91 -6.63
C ILE A 55 -2.96 12.31 -7.25
N THR A 56 -3.32 11.63 -8.33
CA THR A 56 -4.54 11.86 -9.09
C THR A 56 -5.65 10.88 -8.68
N GLN A 57 -6.91 11.23 -8.98
CA GLN A 57 -8.03 10.29 -8.74
C GLN A 57 -7.92 9.04 -9.61
N GLU A 58 -7.38 9.16 -10.83
CA GLU A 58 -7.18 8.01 -11.73
C GLU A 58 -6.22 6.99 -11.13
N GLU A 59 -5.15 7.44 -10.49
CA GLU A 59 -4.23 6.57 -9.76
C GLU A 59 -4.93 5.88 -8.60
N LEU A 60 -5.67 6.61 -7.75
CA LEU A 60 -6.42 6.03 -6.61
C LEU A 60 -7.48 5.01 -7.03
N ASP A 61 -8.09 5.21 -8.21
CA ASP A 61 -9.09 4.29 -8.77
C ASP A 61 -8.45 3.09 -9.47
N SER A 62 -7.14 3.12 -9.71
CA SER A 62 -6.41 2.03 -10.34
C SER A 62 -6.14 0.90 -9.33
N ALA A 63 -6.13 -0.34 -9.83
CA ALA A 63 -5.69 -1.50 -9.03
C ALA A 63 -4.17 -1.47 -8.73
N GLU A 64 -3.45 -0.52 -9.31
CA GLU A 64 -2.00 -0.35 -9.19
C GLU A 64 -1.64 0.67 -8.10
N PHE A 65 -2.63 1.34 -7.48
CA PHE A 65 -2.37 2.18 -6.32
C PHE A 65 -1.89 1.31 -5.15
N GLY A 66 -0.59 1.22 -5.00
CA GLY A 66 0.07 0.48 -3.95
C GLY A 66 1.50 0.97 -3.83
N PHE A 67 1.96 1.17 -2.60
CA PHE A 67 3.34 1.53 -2.27
C PHE A 67 4.27 0.30 -2.35
N ILE A 68 3.97 -0.63 -3.26
CA ILE A 68 4.66 -1.90 -3.43
C ILE A 68 5.30 -1.89 -4.82
N GLU A 69 6.62 -1.88 -4.88
CA GLU A 69 7.35 -1.98 -6.13
C GLU A 69 7.49 -3.45 -6.55
N GLU A 70 7.09 -3.76 -7.79
CA GLU A 70 7.32 -5.08 -8.37
C GLU A 70 8.80 -5.23 -8.76
N GLU A 71 9.59 -5.92 -7.94
CA GLU A 71 11.01 -6.20 -8.22
C GLU A 71 11.27 -7.65 -8.63
N GLU A 72 12.21 -7.85 -9.56
CA GLU A 72 12.66 -9.19 -9.97
C GLU A 72 13.29 -9.93 -8.78
N GLY A 73 12.74 -11.11 -8.47
CA GLY A 73 13.22 -11.94 -7.35
C GLY A 73 12.48 -11.71 -6.03
N CYS A 74 11.47 -10.83 -6.00
CA CYS A 74 10.56 -10.66 -4.87
C CYS A 74 9.24 -11.43 -5.09
N GLU A 75 8.81 -12.15 -4.05
CA GLU A 75 7.56 -12.89 -4.01
C GLU A 75 6.65 -12.25 -2.95
N LEU A 76 5.49 -11.75 -3.38
CA LEU A 76 4.47 -11.20 -2.50
C LEU A 76 3.78 -12.36 -1.73
N LEU A 77 3.93 -12.38 -0.41
CA LEU A 77 3.38 -13.42 0.47
C LEU A 77 1.96 -13.09 0.90
N ASN A 78 1.71 -11.82 1.19
CA ASN A 78 0.40 -11.33 1.58
C ASN A 78 0.23 -9.85 1.18
N GLN A 79 -1.00 -9.47 0.89
CA GLN A 79 -1.40 -8.09 0.64
C GLN A 79 -2.85 -7.93 1.09
N ASP A 80 -3.09 -6.97 1.97
CA ASP A 80 -4.42 -6.53 2.37
C ASP A 80 -4.51 -5.03 2.12
N MET A 81 -5.41 -4.64 1.22
CA MET A 81 -5.67 -3.25 0.88
C MET A 81 -7.14 -2.97 1.08
N ASN A 82 -7.43 -1.88 1.77
CA ASN A 82 -8.78 -1.39 1.99
C ASN A 82 -8.76 0.15 1.98
N ALA A 83 -9.91 0.77 2.22
CA ALA A 83 -10.02 2.23 2.21
C ALA A 83 -9.07 2.90 3.24
N ASP A 84 -8.85 2.30 4.40
CA ASP A 84 -8.11 2.91 5.50
C ASP A 84 -6.60 2.63 5.46
N GLY A 85 -6.13 1.74 4.58
CA GLY A 85 -4.72 1.41 4.54
C GLY A 85 -4.33 0.24 3.64
N LEU A 86 -3.03 -0.04 3.68
CA LEU A 86 -2.37 -1.13 2.99
C LEU A 86 -1.46 -1.85 3.97
N SER A 87 -1.50 -3.17 4.00
CA SER A 87 -0.46 -3.99 4.63
C SER A 87 0.02 -5.05 3.65
N TYR A 88 1.32 -5.29 3.63
CA TYR A 88 1.89 -6.31 2.77
C TYR A 88 3.10 -6.97 3.42
N SER A 89 3.38 -8.18 2.94
CA SER A 89 4.59 -8.91 3.28
C SER A 89 5.13 -9.57 2.03
N MET A 90 6.42 -9.43 1.79
CA MET A 90 7.11 -10.04 0.66
C MET A 90 8.46 -10.61 1.06
N VAL A 91 8.95 -11.53 0.25
CA VAL A 91 10.28 -12.11 0.40
C VAL A 91 11.07 -11.93 -0.89
N CYS A 92 12.22 -11.30 -0.80
CA CYS A 92 13.13 -11.09 -1.91
C CYS A 92 14.31 -12.05 -1.80
N ARG A 93 14.62 -12.75 -2.90
CA ARG A 93 15.70 -13.74 -2.98
C ARG A 93 16.66 -13.37 -4.10
N ALA A 94 17.90 -13.06 -3.71
CA ALA A 94 18.98 -12.73 -4.64
C ALA A 94 20.27 -13.47 -4.24
N ASP A 95 21.30 -13.39 -5.07
CA ASP A 95 22.61 -14.03 -4.82
C ASP A 95 23.26 -13.63 -3.47
N GLY A 96 22.83 -12.51 -2.88
CA GLY A 96 23.31 -11.98 -1.60
C GLY A 96 22.59 -12.50 -0.34
N GLY A 97 21.47 -13.22 -0.48
CA GLY A 97 20.69 -13.72 0.65
C GLY A 97 19.18 -13.59 0.44
N GLU A 98 18.43 -13.89 1.51
CA GLU A 98 16.99 -13.68 1.57
C GLU A 98 16.71 -12.42 2.41
N ALA A 99 15.75 -11.62 1.95
CA ALA A 99 15.23 -10.47 2.67
C ALA A 99 13.70 -10.62 2.84
N THR A 100 13.20 -10.39 4.04
CA THR A 100 11.77 -10.25 4.33
C THR A 100 11.45 -8.77 4.44
N ILE A 101 10.38 -8.33 3.79
CA ILE A 101 9.92 -6.95 3.79
C ILE A 101 8.47 -6.94 4.24
N ASP A 102 8.18 -6.22 5.31
CA ASP A 102 6.84 -6.02 5.84
C ASP A 102 6.52 -4.52 5.79
N GLY A 103 5.40 -4.16 5.18
CA GLY A 103 4.96 -2.78 5.08
C GLY A 103 3.55 -2.58 5.63
N GLU A 104 3.33 -1.47 6.33
CA GLU A 104 2.01 -0.99 6.73
C GLU A 104 1.88 0.49 6.36
N MET A 105 0.74 0.87 5.80
CA MET A 105 0.37 2.24 5.47
C MET A 105 -1.06 2.51 5.98
N ARG A 106 -1.30 3.72 6.46
CA ARG A 106 -2.62 4.20 6.90
C ARG A 106 -3.01 5.42 6.10
N PHE A 107 -4.25 5.43 5.63
CA PHE A 107 -4.83 6.47 4.79
C PHE A 107 -5.87 7.25 5.57
N MET A 108 -5.61 8.54 5.79
CA MET A 108 -6.42 9.41 6.67
C MET A 108 -6.88 10.68 5.96
N GLY A 109 -7.23 10.56 4.67
CA GLY A 109 -7.70 11.65 3.84
C GLY A 109 -6.55 12.53 3.33
N GLU A 110 -6.11 13.50 4.12
CA GLU A 110 -5.03 14.43 3.78
C GLU A 110 -3.69 14.09 4.47
N GLN A 111 -3.65 12.96 5.19
CA GLN A 111 -2.47 12.43 5.84
C GLN A 111 -2.29 10.94 5.51
N ILE A 112 -1.02 10.55 5.37
CA ILE A 112 -0.59 9.17 5.21
C ILE A 112 0.50 8.90 6.24
N GLU A 113 0.40 7.79 6.95
CA GLU A 113 1.47 7.29 7.82
C GLU A 113 1.89 5.90 7.34
N GLY A 114 3.16 5.58 7.44
CA GLY A 114 3.66 4.29 7.01
C GLY A 114 4.90 3.82 7.76
N ASN A 115 5.09 2.52 7.79
CA ASN A 115 6.35 1.89 8.18
C ASN A 115 6.68 0.75 7.22
N VAL A 116 7.95 0.63 6.89
CA VAL A 116 8.51 -0.48 6.13
C VAL A 116 9.66 -1.07 6.94
N ASP A 117 9.56 -2.35 7.25
CA ASP A 117 10.56 -3.12 7.97
C ASP A 117 11.20 -4.13 7.02
N ILE A 118 12.51 -4.04 6.87
CA ILE A 118 13.29 -4.96 6.04
C ILE A 118 14.25 -5.72 6.95
N PHE A 119 14.17 -7.04 6.90
CA PHE A 119 15.08 -7.93 7.59
C PHE A 119 15.83 -8.79 6.59
N THR A 120 17.15 -8.78 6.66
CA THR A 120 17.99 -9.65 5.83
C THR A 120 19.01 -10.42 6.65
N GLN A 121 19.21 -11.68 6.26
CA GLN A 121 20.25 -12.54 6.80
C GLN A 121 21.25 -12.84 5.70
N SER A 122 22.47 -12.33 5.87
CA SER A 122 23.57 -12.57 4.93
C SER A 122 24.74 -13.28 5.63
N PRO A 123 25.70 -13.85 4.88
CA PRO A 123 26.94 -14.35 5.47
C PRO A 123 27.74 -13.30 6.24
N MET A 124 27.46 -12.00 6.05
CA MET A 124 28.10 -10.89 6.75
C MET A 124 27.41 -10.51 8.07
N GLY A 125 26.25 -11.10 8.39
CA GLY A 125 25.48 -10.79 9.60
C GLY A 125 24.00 -10.50 9.31
N GLU A 126 23.25 -10.29 10.39
CA GLU A 126 21.87 -9.80 10.35
C GLU A 126 21.85 -8.29 10.16
N LEU A 127 20.98 -7.81 9.29
CA LEU A 127 20.73 -6.39 9.07
C LEU A 127 19.23 -6.15 9.12
N THR A 128 18.82 -5.21 9.96
CA THR A 128 17.44 -4.70 10.02
C THR A 128 17.43 -3.26 9.55
N MET A 129 16.48 -2.93 8.69
CA MET A 129 16.21 -1.57 8.25
C MET A 129 14.75 -1.26 8.57
N ASN A 130 14.50 -0.08 9.13
CA ASN A 130 13.17 0.42 9.42
C ASN A 130 13.05 1.80 8.75
N THR A 131 12.01 1.98 7.96
CA THR A 131 11.70 3.25 7.31
C THR A 131 10.33 3.71 7.79
N VAL A 132 10.27 4.87 8.44
CA VAL A 132 9.03 5.54 8.81
C VAL A 132 8.70 6.57 7.74
N ILE A 133 7.46 6.61 7.29
CA ILE A 133 6.97 7.48 6.22
C ILE A 133 5.83 8.34 6.75
N GLU A 134 5.93 9.65 6.57
CA GLU A 134 4.87 10.61 6.84
C GLU A 134 4.54 11.37 5.55
N GLY A 135 3.27 11.36 5.14
CA GLY A 135 2.77 12.06 3.97
C GLY A 135 1.71 13.09 4.34
N GLU A 136 1.81 14.30 3.79
CA GLU A 136 0.80 15.35 3.95
C GLU A 136 0.44 15.96 2.59
N ARG A 137 -0.85 16.20 2.38
CA ARG A 137 -1.35 16.91 1.20
C ARG A 137 -1.02 18.40 1.30
N ILE A 138 -0.19 18.89 0.39
CA ILE A 138 0.27 20.29 0.37
C ILE A 138 -0.55 21.19 -0.57
N GLY A 139 -1.40 20.62 -1.43
CA GLY A 139 -2.27 21.42 -2.29
C GLY A 139 -2.87 20.66 -3.46
N ASN A 140 -3.27 21.40 -4.50
CA ASN A 140 -3.59 20.82 -5.79
C ASN A 140 -2.30 20.62 -6.59
N CYS A 141 -2.28 19.64 -7.48
CA CYS A 141 -1.18 19.51 -8.44
C CYS A 141 -1.10 20.74 -9.35
N ASP A 142 0.12 21.08 -9.78
CA ASP A 142 0.41 22.20 -10.70
C ASP A 142 0.05 21.90 -12.17
#